data_AF-E3LN65-F1
#
_entry.id   AF-E3LN65-F1
#
_cell.length_a   1.000
_cell.length_b   1.000
_cell.length_c   1.000
_cell.angle_alpha   90.00
_cell.angle_beta   90.00
_cell.angle_gamma   90.00
#
_symmetry.space_group_name_H-M   'P 1'
#
loop_
_entity.id
_entity.type
_entity.pdbx_description
1 polymer ?
#
loop_
_entity_poly.entity_id
_entity_poly.type
_entity_poly.pdbx_seq_one_letter_code
_entity_poly.pdbx_strand_id
1 'polypeptide(L)'
;MFGRLKQKVKEKTGRAKATSLPVDVDESMIYFKNLLPRLKDLHKHMTDLNDVYKWQKKANFLAPLENYARLGDKVNVQPFIEAVNARMSAEGDSAKGVQNECEKYKAYYSNDCRLHQEQINYLSKTRLDMDSAADKFANAETDANKMKLDTCTKEFETACTRMRELAAGIKEIESNHSAWQDSLMKEIKVAFRK
;
A
#
# COMPACT_ATOMS: atom_id res chain seq x y z
N MET A 1 -19.01 44.47 22.42
CA MET A 1 -18.87 43.18 21.70
C MET A 1 -17.38 42.87 21.39
N PHE A 2 -16.54 42.66 22.41
CA PHE A 2 -15.09 42.40 22.22
C PHE A 2 -14.63 41.00 22.71
N GLY A 3 -15.56 40.05 22.88
CA GLY A 3 -15.24 38.69 23.34
C GLY A 3 -14.97 37.65 22.24
N ARG A 4 -15.41 37.89 21.00
CA ARG A 4 -15.37 36.87 19.92
C ARG A 4 -14.11 36.88 19.05
N LEU A 5 -13.28 37.92 19.11
CA LEU A 5 -12.07 37.99 18.27
C LEU A 5 -10.88 37.21 18.84
N LYS A 6 -10.72 37.17 20.18
CA LYS A 6 -9.64 36.38 20.82
C LYS A 6 -9.91 34.87 20.80
N GLN A 7 -11.16 34.44 20.67
CA GLN A 7 -11.53 33.02 20.66
C GLN A 7 -11.28 32.35 19.29
N LYS A 8 -11.43 33.08 18.18
CA LYS A 8 -11.20 32.54 16.83
C LYS A 8 -9.73 32.25 16.49
N VAL A 9 -8.78 32.84 17.21
CA VAL A 9 -7.33 32.59 16.97
C VAL A 9 -6.85 31.38 17.79
N LYS A 10 -7.41 31.13 18.99
CA LYS A 10 -7.06 29.94 19.77
C LYS A 10 -7.61 28.64 19.17
N GLU A 11 -8.72 28.67 18.45
CA GLU A 11 -9.32 27.47 17.83
C GLU A 11 -8.62 27.01 16.54
N LYS A 12 -7.85 27.86 15.85
CA LYS A 12 -7.20 27.47 14.58
C LYS A 12 -5.74 27.01 14.69
N THR A 13 -5.09 27.18 15.84
CA THR A 13 -3.69 26.76 16.05
C THR A 13 -3.45 26.20 17.45
N GLY A 14 -4.43 25.48 18.00
CA GLY A 14 -4.30 24.77 19.28
C GLY A 14 -3.40 23.52 19.25
N ARG A 15 -2.70 23.27 18.14
CA ARG A 15 -1.56 22.35 18.14
C ARG A 15 -0.35 23.16 18.57
N ALA A 16 0.29 22.76 19.67
CA ALA A 16 1.68 23.11 19.92
C ALA A 16 2.46 22.98 18.61
N LYS A 17 3.32 23.97 18.31
CA LYS A 17 4.11 23.97 17.08
C LYS A 17 4.99 22.71 17.13
N ALA A 18 4.52 21.66 16.48
CA ALA A 18 5.07 20.32 16.68
C ALA A 18 6.57 20.33 16.38
N THR A 19 7.38 19.75 17.26
CA THR A 19 8.84 19.80 17.16
C THR A 19 9.29 19.43 15.75
N SER A 20 10.19 20.22 15.16
CA SER A 20 10.67 19.98 13.79
C SER A 20 11.36 18.62 13.72
N LEU A 21 11.00 17.81 12.73
CA LEU A 21 11.70 16.57 12.45
C LEU A 21 13.13 16.88 11.97
N PRO A 22 14.09 15.97 12.19
CA PRO A 22 15.36 16.00 11.48
C PRO A 22 15.13 16.09 9.97
N VAL A 23 15.89 16.93 9.27
CA VAL A 23 15.68 17.25 7.84
C VAL A 23 15.65 15.98 6.98
N ASP A 24 16.60 15.08 7.20
CA ASP A 24 16.73 13.80 6.50
C ASP A 24 15.50 12.88 6.68
N VAL A 25 14.94 12.89 7.89
CA VAL A 25 13.74 12.11 8.24
C VAL A 25 12.50 12.73 7.59
N ASP A 26 12.36 14.06 7.65
CA ASP A 26 11.22 14.78 7.06
C ASP A 26 11.19 14.63 5.53
N GLU A 27 12.33 14.80 4.87
CA GLU A 27 12.48 14.59 3.43
C GLU A 27 12.07 13.18 3.02
N SER A 28 12.54 12.16 3.74
CA SER A 28 12.20 10.75 3.49
C SER A 28 10.70 10.48 3.67
N MET A 29 10.09 11.05 4.72
CA MET A 29 8.65 10.93 4.94
C MET A 29 7.83 11.60 3.83
N ILE A 30 8.21 12.80 3.43
CA ILE A 30 7.56 13.55 2.35
C ILE A 30 7.67 12.75 1.04
N TYR A 31 8.87 12.22 0.76
CA TYR A 31 9.12 11.43 -0.43
C TYR A 31 8.23 10.19 -0.49
N PHE A 32 8.18 9.39 0.58
CA PHE A 32 7.31 8.22 0.63
C PHE A 32 5.82 8.59 0.55
N LYS A 33 5.39 9.68 1.19
CA LYS A 33 4.00 10.16 1.09
C LYS A 33 3.61 10.52 -0.34
N ASN A 34 4.53 11.04 -1.14
CA ASN A 34 4.31 11.36 -2.55
C ASN A 34 4.35 10.11 -3.44
N LEU A 35 5.16 9.10 -3.08
CA LEU A 35 5.26 7.83 -3.80
C LEU A 35 4.05 6.92 -3.54
N LEU A 36 3.53 6.89 -2.31
CA LEU A 36 2.49 5.97 -1.86
C LEU A 36 1.23 5.95 -2.74
N PRO A 37 0.66 7.08 -3.21
CA PRO A 37 -0.47 7.06 -4.14
C PRO A 37 -0.18 6.28 -5.42
N ARG A 38 1.01 6.46 -6.02
CA ARG A 38 1.41 5.74 -7.24
C ARG A 38 1.52 4.23 -7.00
N LEU A 39 2.00 3.83 -5.82
CA LEU A 39 2.09 2.43 -5.41
C LEU A 39 0.69 1.82 -5.21
N LYS A 40 -0.22 2.57 -4.59
CA LYS A 40 -1.63 2.20 -4.38
C LYS A 40 -2.39 2.03 -5.68
N ASP A 41 -2.23 2.96 -6.61
CA ASP A 41 -2.90 2.91 -7.90
C ASP A 41 -2.45 1.70 -8.70
N LEU A 42 -1.13 1.43 -8.75
CA LEU A 42 -0.62 0.22 -9.39
C LEU A 42 -1.15 -1.05 -8.71
N HIS A 43 -1.22 -1.09 -7.38
CA HIS A 43 -1.75 -2.24 -6.64
C HIS A 43 -3.22 -2.50 -6.97
N LYS A 44 -4.01 -1.44 -7.05
CA LYS A 44 -5.41 -1.51 -7.45
C LYS A 44 -5.55 -2.06 -8.86
N HIS A 45 -4.84 -1.49 -9.83
CA HIS A 45 -4.91 -1.95 -11.23
C HIS A 45 -4.48 -3.40 -11.40
N MET A 46 -3.45 -3.85 -10.70
CA MET A 46 -3.01 -5.26 -10.68
C MET A 46 -4.06 -6.19 -10.06
N THR A 47 -4.84 -5.69 -9.09
CA THR A 47 -5.94 -6.43 -8.49
C THR A 47 -7.11 -6.56 -9.45
N ASP A 48 -7.54 -5.43 -10.01
CA ASP A 48 -8.62 -5.37 -10.99
C ASP A 48 -8.32 -6.28 -12.19
N LEU A 49 -7.08 -6.29 -12.69
CA LEU A 49 -6.69 -7.11 -13.84
C LEU A 49 -6.78 -8.62 -13.55
N ASN A 50 -6.37 -9.05 -12.35
CA ASN A 50 -6.50 -10.44 -11.94
C ASN A 50 -7.99 -10.86 -11.79
N ASP A 51 -8.83 -9.96 -11.26
CA ASP A 51 -10.25 -10.23 -11.08
C ASP A 51 -11.04 -10.24 -12.40
N VAL A 52 -10.73 -9.32 -13.32
CA VAL A 52 -11.27 -9.33 -14.69
C VAL A 52 -10.92 -10.63 -15.40
N TYR A 53 -9.68 -11.10 -15.27
CA TYR A 53 -9.27 -12.39 -15.86
C TYR A 53 -10.10 -13.57 -15.32
N LYS A 54 -10.28 -13.65 -13.99
CA LYS A 54 -11.13 -14.69 -13.37
C LYS A 54 -12.57 -14.62 -13.86
N TRP A 55 -13.12 -13.41 -13.98
CA TRP A 55 -14.47 -13.20 -14.47
C TRP A 55 -14.62 -13.63 -15.93
N GLN A 56 -13.68 -13.24 -16.81
CA GLN A 56 -13.68 -13.67 -18.21
C GLN A 56 -13.57 -15.20 -18.33
N LYS A 57 -12.70 -15.84 -17.54
CA LYS A 57 -12.57 -17.30 -17.53
C LYS A 57 -13.89 -17.98 -17.13
N LYS A 58 -14.59 -17.42 -16.15
CA LYS A 58 -15.90 -17.94 -15.70
C LYS A 58 -16.98 -17.76 -16.76
N ALA A 59 -17.10 -16.55 -17.33
CA ALA A 59 -18.15 -16.19 -18.27
C ALA A 59 -18.02 -16.93 -19.62
N ASN A 60 -16.79 -17.04 -20.14
CA ASN A 60 -16.56 -17.55 -21.49
C ASN A 60 -16.38 -19.07 -21.57
N PHE A 61 -16.06 -19.73 -20.44
CA PHE A 61 -15.74 -21.15 -20.45
C PHE A 61 -16.52 -21.95 -19.39
N LEU A 62 -16.36 -21.64 -18.10
CA LEU A 62 -16.94 -22.45 -17.02
C LEU A 62 -18.48 -22.44 -17.03
N ALA A 63 -19.10 -21.27 -17.09
CA ALA A 63 -20.56 -21.17 -17.05
C ALA A 63 -21.26 -21.80 -18.29
N PRO A 64 -20.75 -21.63 -19.53
CA PRO A 64 -21.23 -22.41 -20.67
C PRO A 64 -21.12 -23.91 -20.44
N LEU A 65 -19.97 -24.40 -19.95
CA LEU A 65 -19.71 -25.83 -19.75
C LEU A 65 -20.66 -26.45 -18.71
N GLU A 66 -20.96 -25.73 -17.62
CA GLU A 66 -21.97 -26.10 -16.63
C GLU A 66 -23.39 -26.23 -17.24
N ASN A 67 -23.75 -25.34 -18.17
CA ASN A 67 -25.04 -25.40 -18.86
C ASN A 67 -25.11 -26.57 -19.86
N TYR A 68 -24.02 -26.89 -20.55
CA TYR A 68 -23.97 -28.02 -21.47
C TYR A 68 -23.96 -29.37 -20.74
N ALA A 69 -23.30 -29.47 -19.59
CA ALA A 69 -23.33 -30.69 -18.76
C ALA A 69 -24.76 -31.06 -18.32
N ARG A 70 -25.66 -30.07 -18.16
CA ARG A 70 -27.09 -30.31 -17.86
C ARG A 70 -27.89 -30.90 -19.01
N LEU A 71 -27.34 -30.92 -20.23
CA LEU A 71 -27.93 -31.59 -21.39
C LEU A 71 -27.49 -33.07 -21.51
N GLY A 72 -26.68 -33.54 -20.55
CA GLY A 72 -25.82 -34.73 -20.61
C GLY A 72 -26.47 -36.09 -20.89
N ASP A 73 -27.79 -36.20 -20.91
CA ASP A 73 -28.47 -37.47 -21.24
C ASP A 73 -28.93 -37.55 -22.72
N LYS A 74 -28.93 -36.44 -23.45
CA LYS A 74 -29.51 -36.36 -24.82
C LYS A 74 -28.49 -36.20 -25.94
N VAL A 75 -27.28 -35.72 -25.63
CA VAL A 75 -26.23 -35.43 -26.61
C VAL A 75 -24.86 -35.76 -26.01
N ASN A 76 -23.98 -36.40 -26.79
CA ASN A 76 -22.60 -36.60 -26.39
C ASN A 76 -21.85 -35.25 -26.39
N VAL A 77 -21.69 -34.65 -25.20
CA VAL A 77 -21.03 -33.35 -25.00
C VAL A 77 -19.52 -33.47 -24.75
N GLN A 78 -18.96 -34.68 -24.69
CA GLN A 78 -17.57 -34.93 -24.32
C GLN A 78 -16.54 -34.22 -25.24
N PRO A 79 -16.67 -34.24 -26.58
CA PRO A 79 -15.73 -33.53 -27.46
C PRO A 79 -15.76 -32.01 -27.26
N PHE A 80 -16.92 -31.46 -26.90
CA PHE A 80 -17.06 -30.03 -26.60
C PHE A 80 -16.38 -29.67 -25.29
N ILE A 81 -16.55 -30.49 -24.25
CA ILE A 81 -15.87 -30.32 -22.97
C ILE A 81 -14.35 -30.32 -23.16
N GLU A 82 -13.81 -31.27 -23.95
CA GLU A 82 -12.39 -31.36 -24.26
C GLU A 82 -11.87 -30.12 -25.02
N ALA A 83 -12.62 -29.65 -26.02
CA ALA A 83 -12.26 -28.44 -26.77
C ALA A 83 -12.26 -27.18 -25.88
N VAL A 84 -13.25 -27.05 -24.99
CA VAL A 84 -13.30 -25.93 -24.03
C VAL A 84 -12.16 -26.02 -23.02
N ASN A 85 -11.86 -27.21 -22.49
CA ASN A 85 -10.73 -27.41 -21.58
C ASN A 85 -9.39 -27.07 -22.23
N ALA A 86 -9.17 -27.49 -23.48
CA ALA A 86 -7.96 -27.14 -24.24
C ALA A 86 -7.84 -25.62 -24.44
N ARG A 87 -8.95 -24.95 -24.75
CA ARG A 87 -8.99 -23.49 -24.93
C ARG A 87 -8.78 -22.73 -23.61
N MET A 88 -9.34 -23.23 -22.51
CA MET A 88 -9.10 -22.71 -21.17
C MET A 88 -7.63 -22.85 -20.75
N SER A 89 -6.99 -23.97 -21.08
CA SER A 89 -5.58 -24.19 -20.78
C SER A 89 -4.70 -23.22 -21.57
N ALA A 90 -4.95 -23.07 -22.87
CA ALA A 90 -4.21 -22.13 -23.71
C ALA A 90 -4.36 -20.66 -23.25
N GLU A 91 -5.56 -20.25 -22.83
CA GLU A 91 -5.81 -18.91 -22.28
C GLU A 91 -5.22 -18.75 -20.85
N GLY A 92 -5.10 -19.85 -20.11
CA GLY A 92 -4.32 -19.96 -18.89
C GLY A 92 -2.85 -19.64 -19.13
N ASP A 93 -2.24 -20.36 -20.07
CA ASP A 93 -0.83 -20.25 -20.38
C ASP A 93 -0.47 -18.87 -20.96
N SER A 94 -1.34 -18.28 -21.79
CA SER A 94 -1.12 -16.94 -22.36
C SER A 94 -1.14 -15.83 -21.30
N ALA A 95 -1.95 -15.96 -20.25
CA ALA A 95 -2.09 -14.94 -19.21
C ALA A 95 -1.23 -15.19 -17.97
N LYS A 96 -0.60 -16.37 -17.86
CA LYS A 96 0.17 -16.80 -16.68
C LYS A 96 1.30 -15.83 -16.31
N GLY A 97 2.01 -15.29 -17.30
CA GLY A 97 3.06 -14.29 -17.08
C GLY A 97 2.53 -13.02 -16.41
N VAL A 98 1.42 -12.51 -16.91
CA VAL A 98 0.73 -11.33 -16.36
C VAL A 98 0.25 -11.59 -14.92
N GLN A 99 -0.35 -12.75 -14.66
CA GLN A 99 -0.82 -13.12 -13.32
C GLN A 99 0.33 -13.22 -12.31
N ASN A 100 1.44 -13.85 -12.69
CA ASN A 100 2.61 -13.99 -11.83
C ASN A 100 3.19 -12.62 -11.43
N GLU A 101 3.30 -11.69 -12.39
CA GLU A 101 3.78 -10.33 -12.09
C GLU A 101 2.81 -9.57 -11.18
N CYS A 102 1.50 -9.72 -11.39
CA CYS A 102 0.49 -9.14 -10.50
C CYS A 102 0.62 -9.67 -9.06
N GLU A 103 0.82 -10.98 -8.87
CA GLU A 103 0.94 -11.59 -7.54
C GLU A 103 2.21 -11.18 -6.81
N LYS A 104 3.36 -11.15 -7.51
CA LYS A 104 4.63 -10.64 -6.96
C LYS A 104 4.48 -9.22 -6.44
N TYR A 105 3.89 -8.34 -7.24
CA TYR A 105 3.68 -6.94 -6.85
C TYR A 105 2.72 -6.80 -5.66
N LYS A 106 1.64 -7.61 -5.59
CA LYS A 106 0.72 -7.61 -4.44
C LYS A 106 1.42 -7.99 -3.13
N ALA A 107 2.27 -9.01 -3.17
CA ALA A 107 3.05 -9.44 -2.01
C ALA A 107 4.05 -8.35 -1.58
N TYR A 108 4.77 -7.78 -2.55
CA TYR A 108 5.71 -6.69 -2.33
C TYR A 108 5.04 -5.46 -1.68
N TYR A 109 3.93 -4.99 -2.26
CA TYR A 109 3.17 -3.87 -1.73
C TYR A 109 2.67 -4.13 -0.30
N SER A 110 2.18 -5.34 -0.01
CA SER A 110 1.62 -5.68 1.31
C SER A 110 2.68 -5.81 2.42
N ASN A 111 3.93 -6.10 2.04
CA ASN A 111 5.04 -6.24 2.97
C ASN A 111 5.79 -4.90 3.15
N ASP A 112 6.35 -4.36 2.06
CA ASP A 112 7.33 -3.27 2.16
C ASP A 112 6.64 -1.91 2.28
N CYS A 113 5.60 -1.66 1.49
CA CYS A 113 4.89 -0.38 1.57
C CYS A 113 4.12 -0.25 2.89
N ARG A 114 3.58 -1.36 3.39
CA ARG A 114 2.91 -1.41 4.69
C ARG A 114 3.88 -1.13 5.84
N LEU A 115 5.06 -1.74 5.83
CA LEU A 115 6.10 -1.49 6.83
C LEU A 115 6.47 0.00 6.90
N HIS A 116 6.73 0.64 5.76
CA HIS A 116 7.06 2.07 5.70
C HIS A 116 5.90 2.93 6.22
N GLN A 117 4.66 2.59 5.89
CA GLN A 117 3.47 3.29 6.38
C GLN A 117 3.28 3.14 7.90
N GLU A 118 3.49 1.95 8.45
CA GLU A 118 3.43 1.69 9.90
C GLU A 118 4.51 2.48 10.66
N GLN A 119 5.73 2.57 10.13
CA GLN A 119 6.83 3.31 10.77
C GLN A 119 6.65 4.83 10.70
N ILE A 120 6.12 5.36 9.60
CA ILE A 120 5.72 6.78 9.49
C ILE A 120 4.64 7.13 10.50
N ASN A 121 3.66 6.23 10.69
CA ASN A 121 2.60 6.42 11.69
C ASN A 121 3.15 6.36 13.11
N TYR A 122 4.05 5.40 13.39
CA TYR A 122 4.72 5.28 14.67
C TYR A 122 5.55 6.52 15.02
N LEU A 123 6.36 7.01 14.09
CA LEU A 123 7.13 8.25 14.25
C LEU A 123 6.22 9.48 14.47
N SER A 124 5.12 9.58 13.74
CA SER A 124 4.16 10.67 13.92
C SER A 124 3.52 10.63 15.30
N LYS A 125 3.25 9.42 15.83
CA LYS A 125 2.71 9.23 17.18
C LYS A 125 3.74 9.60 18.25
N THR A 126 4.95 9.06 18.18
CA THR A 126 6.00 9.33 19.19
C THR A 126 6.39 10.80 19.23
N ARG A 127 6.37 11.50 18.09
CA ARG A 127 6.53 12.95 18.03
C ARG A 127 5.46 13.69 18.83
N LEU A 128 4.18 13.33 18.65
CA LEU A 128 3.07 13.95 19.38
C LEU A 128 3.15 13.65 20.89
N ASP A 129 3.56 12.43 21.25
CA ASP A 129 3.73 12.03 22.65
C ASP A 129 4.86 12.82 23.32
N MET A 130 5.98 13.03 22.61
CA MET A 130 7.09 13.87 23.05
C MET A 130 6.68 15.34 23.20
N ASP A 131 6.02 15.93 22.20
CA ASP A 131 5.52 17.31 22.26
C ASP A 131 4.58 17.51 23.45
N SER A 132 3.68 16.55 23.69
CA SER A 132 2.74 16.56 24.83
C SER A 132 3.46 16.42 26.18
N ALA A 133 4.51 15.60 26.26
CA ALA A 133 5.32 15.46 27.47
C ALA A 133 6.13 16.74 27.74
N ALA A 134 6.68 17.38 26.70
CA ALA A 134 7.42 18.62 26.80
C ALA A 134 6.52 19.76 27.32
N ASP A 135 5.31 19.88 26.76
CA ASP A 135 4.31 20.85 27.23
C ASP A 135 3.95 20.63 28.71
N LYS A 136 3.78 19.38 29.14
CA LYS A 136 3.47 19.06 30.54
C LYS A 136 4.61 19.38 31.50
N PHE A 137 5.85 19.09 31.09
CA PHE A 137 7.02 19.43 31.87
C PHE A 137 7.20 20.95 31.98
N ALA A 138 7.03 21.69 30.89
CA ALA A 138 7.11 23.15 30.88
C ALA A 138 6.05 23.83 31.76
N ASN A 139 4.86 23.22 31.88
CA ASN A 139 3.79 23.73 32.75
C ASN A 139 3.92 23.29 34.22
N ALA A 140 4.61 22.18 34.50
CA ALA A 140 4.77 21.62 35.84
C ALA A 140 6.07 20.81 35.95
N GLU A 141 7.10 21.44 36.52
CA GLU A 141 8.45 20.90 36.61
C GLU A 141 8.60 19.90 37.78
N THR A 142 8.07 18.68 37.59
CA THR A 142 8.14 17.59 38.57
C THR A 142 9.05 16.46 38.07
N ASP A 143 9.65 15.69 38.98
CA ASP A 143 10.48 14.52 38.63
C ASP A 143 9.72 13.51 37.76
N ALA A 144 8.43 13.32 38.03
CA ALA A 144 7.56 12.45 37.24
C ALA A 144 7.39 12.96 35.79
N ASN A 145 7.19 14.27 35.60
CA ASN A 145 7.08 14.86 34.27
C ASN A 145 8.43 14.84 33.52
N LYS A 146 9.54 15.05 34.23
CA LYS A 146 10.89 14.95 33.68
C LYS A 146 11.18 13.55 33.15
N MET A 147 10.95 12.52 33.97
CA MET A 147 11.15 11.12 33.58
C MET A 147 10.28 10.71 32.39
N LYS A 148 9.05 11.24 32.30
CA LYS A 148 8.16 11.02 31.17
C LYS A 148 8.66 11.69 29.89
N LEU A 149 9.15 12.93 29.98
CA LEU A 149 9.77 13.63 28.86
C LEU A 149 11.00 12.87 28.35
N ASP A 150 11.89 12.42 29.24
CA ASP A 150 13.09 11.66 28.88
C ASP A 150 12.73 10.36 28.14
N THR A 151 11.70 9.66 28.61
CA THR A 151 11.21 8.41 27.99
C THR A 151 10.65 8.67 26.59
N CYS A 152 9.74 9.65 26.45
CA CYS A 152 9.15 9.99 25.16
C CYS A 152 10.21 10.50 24.16
N THR A 153 11.22 11.23 24.63
CA THR A 153 12.34 11.70 23.81
C THR A 153 13.13 10.51 23.26
N LYS A 154 13.49 9.54 24.10
CA LYS A 154 14.21 8.33 23.69
C LYS A 154 13.42 7.48 22.69
N GLU A 155 12.10 7.36 22.88
CA GLU A 155 11.22 6.65 21.94
C GLU A 155 11.13 7.37 20.58
N PHE A 156 11.05 8.70 20.58
CA PHE A 156 11.05 9.52 19.37
C PHE A 156 12.38 9.41 18.60
N GLU A 157 13.51 9.48 19.30
CA GLU A 157 14.84 9.28 18.69
C GLU A 157 14.98 7.88 18.07
N THR A 158 14.50 6.84 18.77
CA THR A 158 14.47 5.47 18.24
C THR A 158 13.63 5.37 16.97
N ALA A 159 12.46 6.03 16.94
CA ALA A 159 11.61 6.07 15.75
C ALA A 159 12.29 6.82 14.59
N CYS A 160 13.04 7.89 14.86
CA CYS A 160 13.82 8.61 13.85
C CYS A 160 14.92 7.71 13.25
N THR A 161 15.65 6.96 14.08
CA THR A 161 16.69 6.02 13.62
C THR A 161 16.10 4.94 12.70
N ARG A 162 14.97 4.34 13.08
CA ARG A 162 14.27 3.38 12.20
C ARG A 162 13.85 3.99 10.87
N MET A 163 13.38 5.24 10.88
CA MET A 163 13.00 5.92 9.64
C MET A 163 14.21 6.19 8.74
N ARG A 164 15.39 6.48 9.32
CA ARG A 164 16.64 6.62 8.55
C ARG A 164 17.08 5.32 7.90
N GLU A 165 16.96 4.20 8.62
CA GLU A 165 17.25 2.88 8.06
C GLU A 165 16.34 2.57 6.87
N LEU A 166 15.06 2.93 6.97
CA LEU A 166 14.07 2.75 5.91
C LEU A 166 14.19 3.75 4.76
N ALA A 167 14.80 4.92 4.98
CA ALA A 167 14.99 5.93 3.95
C ALA A 167 15.76 5.39 2.73
N ALA A 168 16.74 4.51 2.96
CA ALA A 168 17.47 3.82 1.90
C ALA A 168 16.54 2.93 1.05
N GLY A 169 15.58 2.26 1.68
CA GLY A 169 14.60 1.38 1.03
C GLY A 169 13.58 2.12 0.17
N ILE A 170 13.29 3.41 0.43
CA ILE A 170 12.27 4.14 -0.36
C ILE A 170 12.71 4.31 -1.83
N LYS A 171 14.00 4.54 -2.08
CA LYS A 171 14.53 4.63 -3.45
C LYS A 171 14.44 3.30 -4.19
N GLU A 172 14.66 2.20 -3.47
CA GLU A 172 14.48 0.86 -4.02
C GLU A 172 13.02 0.59 -4.38
N ILE A 173 12.07 1.02 -3.54
CA ILE A 173 10.63 0.92 -3.82
C ILE A 173 10.25 1.62 -5.13
N GLU A 174 10.76 2.82 -5.37
CA GLU A 174 10.47 3.54 -6.61
C GLU A 174 11.10 2.87 -7.85
N SER A 175 12.35 2.43 -7.74
CA SER A 175 13.04 1.71 -8.81
C SER A 175 12.26 0.44 -9.18
N ASN A 176 11.85 -0.32 -8.17
CA ASN A 176 11.08 -1.55 -8.35
C ASN A 176 9.70 -1.27 -8.93
N HIS A 177 9.00 -0.21 -8.47
CA HIS A 177 7.70 0.21 -9.03
C HIS A 177 7.79 0.44 -10.54
N SER A 178 8.80 1.20 -10.98
CA SER A 178 9.00 1.51 -12.40
C SER A 178 9.32 0.24 -13.20
N ALA A 179 10.23 -0.60 -12.69
CA ALA A 179 10.57 -1.87 -13.31
C ALA A 179 9.36 -2.83 -13.43
N TRP A 180 8.48 -2.84 -12.43
CA TRP A 180 7.26 -3.66 -12.48
C TRP A 180 6.25 -3.16 -13.50
N GLN A 181 6.12 -1.84 -13.70
CA GLN A 181 5.29 -1.30 -14.78
C GLN A 181 5.79 -1.79 -16.15
N ASP A 182 7.10 -1.73 -16.39
CA ASP A 182 7.70 -2.19 -17.64
C ASP A 182 7.56 -3.71 -17.83
N SER A 183 7.81 -4.49 -16.78
CA SER A 183 7.64 -5.94 -16.77
C SER A 183 6.21 -6.34 -17.10
N LEU A 184 5.22 -5.74 -16.42
CA LEU A 184 3.80 -6.00 -16.69
C LEU A 184 3.43 -5.64 -18.13
N MET A 185 3.85 -4.48 -18.62
CA MET A 185 3.54 -4.05 -19.98
C MET A 185 4.13 -4.99 -21.03
N LYS A 186 5.31 -5.56 -20.77
CA LYS A 186 5.91 -6.60 -21.62
C LYS A 186 5.07 -7.87 -21.61
N GLU A 187 4.68 -8.37 -20.44
CA GLU A 187 3.85 -9.57 -20.32
C GLU A 187 2.47 -9.41 -20.95
N ILE A 188 1.84 -8.24 -20.80
CA ILE A 188 0.57 -7.90 -21.46
C ILE A 188 0.75 -7.96 -22.98
N LYS A 189 1.81 -7.37 -23.53
CA LYS A 189 2.08 -7.45 -24.99
C LYS A 189 2.29 -8.88 -25.47
N VAL A 190 2.88 -9.76 -24.67
CA VAL A 190 3.04 -11.18 -25.01
C VAL A 190 1.68 -11.88 -24.97
N ALA A 191 0.90 -11.67 -23.91
CA ALA A 191 -0.40 -12.30 -23.70
C ALA A 191 -1.43 -11.92 -24.77
N PHE A 192 -1.42 -10.68 -25.23
CA PHE A 192 -2.42 -10.11 -26.16
C PHE A 192 -1.91 -9.93 -27.60
N ARG A 193 -0.70 -10.41 -27.94
CA ARG A 193 -0.28 -10.56 -29.34
C ARG A 193 -1.07 -11.73 -29.96
N LYS A 194 -2.28 -11.46 -30.43
CA LYS A 194 -3.06 -12.32 -31.31
C LYS A 194 -3.44 -11.52 -32.54
#